data_AF-A0A0K1Q5H4-F1
#
_entry.id   AF-A0A0K1Q5H4-F1
#
_cell.length_a   1.000
_cell.length_b   1.000
_cell.length_c   1.000
_cell.angle_alpha   90.00
_cell.angle_beta   90.00
_cell.angle_gamma   90.00
#
_symmetry.space_group_name_H-M   'P 1'
#
loop_
_entity.id
_entity.type
_entity.pdbx_description
1 polymer ?
#
loop_
_entity_poly.entity_id
_entity_poly.type
_entity_poly.pdbx_seq_one_letter_code
_entity_poly.pdbx_strand_id
1 'polypeptide(L)'
;MDPYAPINGISLERYAELCADVSETQDPDRQAEIVAQKGVTRTDWEAAKAGWTARMQDMSLMGQVATRYMPLYQAALGKKNPAPRVGFEDYVAMSGCVPVIGYEGMLAHYRITQAHWTQIASQWNAVIPTNPQYAQFGMLVQQEAARIRAGGAPRPVNFGAPAPAQAAPNPYGYTQPAAPGAYPAPNAWPAHQQPYNGAQASNIGAQFGSAIAAFGSAFGSLVNSAVGAYSIGAPVMVQWSDGNRYPGTIAQVHAGQLQIGFPDGRLVWVPEQYVTLR
;
A
#
# COMPACT_ATOMS: atom_id res chain seq x y z
N MET A 1 18.73 -17.63 17.15
CA MET A 1 18.81 -17.95 15.71
C MET A 1 18.95 -16.63 14.97
N ASP A 2 19.81 -16.53 13.95
CA ASP A 2 19.88 -15.31 13.14
C ASP A 2 18.57 -15.19 12.31
N PRO A 3 17.76 -14.12 12.52
CA PRO A 3 16.49 -13.94 11.80
C PRO A 3 16.67 -13.78 10.29
N TYR A 4 17.89 -13.49 9.82
CA TYR A 4 18.19 -13.27 8.41
C TYR A 4 19.00 -14.39 7.77
N ALA A 5 19.28 -15.48 8.50
CA ALA A 5 20.00 -16.63 7.96
C ALA A 5 19.30 -17.15 6.68
N PRO A 6 20.01 -17.36 5.56
CA PRO A 6 19.41 -17.87 4.33
C PRO A 6 18.68 -19.20 4.55
N ILE A 7 17.56 -19.40 3.86
CA ILE A 7 16.83 -20.68 3.87
C ILE A 7 17.11 -21.39 2.56
N ASN A 8 17.74 -22.57 2.64
CA ASN A 8 18.25 -23.30 1.47
C ASN A 8 19.10 -22.41 0.52
N GLY A 9 19.95 -21.55 1.09
CA GLY A 9 20.80 -20.63 0.32
C GLY A 9 20.08 -19.40 -0.25
N ILE A 10 18.77 -19.26 -0.03
CA ILE A 10 17.99 -18.10 -0.46
C ILE A 10 17.99 -17.05 0.67
N SER A 11 18.72 -15.95 0.46
CA SER A 11 18.70 -14.80 1.37
C SER A 11 17.36 -14.05 1.33
N LEU A 12 17.11 -13.16 2.30
CA LEU A 12 15.89 -12.36 2.31
C LEU A 12 15.79 -11.45 1.09
N GLU A 13 16.93 -10.88 0.65
CA GLU A 13 17.04 -10.05 -0.55
C GLU A 13 16.67 -10.85 -1.80
N ARG A 14 17.22 -12.06 -1.95
CA ARG A 14 16.90 -12.93 -3.09
C ARG A 14 15.45 -13.40 -3.05
N TYR A 15 14.94 -13.72 -1.87
CA TYR A 15 13.54 -14.10 -1.69
C TYR A 15 12.59 -12.97 -2.11
N ALA A 16 12.87 -11.72 -1.72
CA ALA A 16 12.09 -10.56 -2.14
C ALA A 16 12.10 -10.35 -3.67
N GLU A 17 13.24 -10.57 -4.33
CA GLU A 17 13.32 -10.55 -5.80
C GLU A 17 12.43 -11.62 -6.44
N LEU A 18 12.54 -12.87 -5.98
CA LEU A 18 11.74 -13.98 -6.50
C LEU A 18 10.25 -13.77 -6.25
N CYS A 19 9.87 -13.24 -5.07
CA CYS A 19 8.48 -12.87 -4.77
C CYS A 19 7.95 -11.82 -5.76
N ALA A 20 8.77 -10.83 -6.11
CA ALA A 20 8.38 -9.81 -7.08
C ALA A 20 8.18 -10.42 -8.47
N ASP A 21 9.02 -11.37 -8.87
CA ASP A 21 8.91 -12.08 -10.14
C ASP A 21 7.61 -12.88 -10.25
N VAL A 22 7.24 -13.59 -9.18
CA VAL A 22 6.03 -14.44 -9.18
C VAL A 22 4.73 -13.69 -8.84
N SER A 23 4.80 -12.38 -8.59
CA SER A 23 3.66 -11.57 -8.12
C SER A 23 2.43 -11.56 -9.05
N GLU A 24 2.57 -11.98 -10.31
CA GLU A 24 1.49 -12.04 -11.31
C GLU A 24 0.77 -13.39 -11.34
N THR A 25 1.20 -14.37 -10.56
CA THR A 25 0.58 -15.71 -10.52
C THR A 25 0.42 -16.24 -9.10
N GLN A 26 -0.71 -16.90 -8.86
CA GLN A 26 -0.97 -17.64 -7.63
C GLN A 26 -0.83 -19.16 -7.80
N ASP A 27 -0.62 -19.64 -9.03
CA ASP A 27 -0.45 -21.05 -9.33
C ASP A 27 0.94 -21.53 -8.84
N PRO A 28 1.02 -22.46 -7.87
CA PRO A 28 2.28 -22.94 -7.32
C PRO A 28 3.22 -23.56 -8.36
N ASP A 29 2.68 -24.26 -9.37
CA ASP A 29 3.49 -24.86 -10.44
C ASP A 29 4.12 -23.75 -11.29
N ARG A 30 3.32 -22.74 -11.64
CA ARG A 30 3.81 -21.58 -12.39
C ARG A 30 4.84 -20.76 -11.62
N GLN A 31 4.66 -20.59 -10.30
CA GLN A 31 5.65 -19.94 -9.45
C GLN A 31 6.98 -20.71 -9.47
N ALA A 32 6.92 -22.03 -9.32
CA ALA A 32 8.10 -22.90 -9.35
C ALA A 32 8.84 -22.81 -10.70
N GLU A 33 8.13 -22.73 -11.82
CA GLU A 33 8.73 -22.52 -13.14
C GLU A 33 9.48 -21.19 -13.25
N ILE A 34 8.86 -20.09 -12.78
CA ILE A 34 9.47 -18.74 -12.83
C ILE A 34 10.75 -18.68 -12.01
N VAL A 35 10.76 -19.25 -10.80
CA VAL A 35 11.96 -19.25 -9.94
C VAL A 35 13.02 -20.25 -10.43
N ALA A 36 12.61 -21.34 -11.09
CA ALA A 36 13.53 -22.29 -11.74
C ALA A 36 14.34 -21.65 -12.87
N GLN A 37 13.73 -20.76 -13.66
CA GLN A 37 14.45 -19.94 -14.66
C GLN A 37 15.54 -19.05 -14.02
N LYS A 38 15.47 -18.82 -12.71
CA LYS A 38 16.42 -18.03 -11.92
C LYS A 38 17.36 -18.88 -11.07
N GLY A 39 17.44 -20.19 -11.36
CA GLY A 39 18.37 -21.13 -10.73
C GLY A 39 17.91 -21.64 -9.37
N VAL A 40 16.64 -21.48 -9.01
CA VAL A 40 16.07 -21.96 -7.74
C VAL A 40 15.21 -23.19 -7.97
N THR A 41 15.53 -24.30 -7.31
CA THR A 41 14.73 -25.52 -7.44
C THR A 41 13.36 -25.34 -6.78
N ARG A 42 12.36 -26.11 -7.22
CA ARG A 42 11.03 -26.11 -6.59
C ARG A 42 11.12 -26.39 -5.09
N THR A 43 11.92 -27.37 -4.69
CA THR A 43 12.10 -27.75 -3.29
C THR A 43 12.68 -26.60 -2.46
N ASP A 44 13.68 -25.88 -2.98
CA ASP A 44 14.29 -24.73 -2.30
C ASP A 44 13.33 -23.55 -2.21
N TRP A 45 12.53 -23.33 -3.26
CA TRP A 45 11.49 -22.30 -3.26
C TRP A 45 10.42 -22.55 -2.20
N GLU A 46 9.88 -23.77 -2.14
CA GLU A 46 8.88 -24.14 -1.13
C GLU A 46 9.46 -24.06 0.30
N ALA A 47 10.71 -24.52 0.49
CA ALA A 47 11.40 -24.42 1.77
C ALA A 47 11.61 -22.95 2.20
N ALA A 48 12.01 -22.08 1.27
CA ALA A 48 12.17 -20.65 1.55
C ALA A 48 10.83 -19.97 1.87
N LYS A 49 9.77 -20.24 1.10
CA LYS A 49 8.42 -19.74 1.42
C LYS A 49 8.00 -20.14 2.83
N ALA A 50 8.10 -21.44 3.16
CA ALA A 50 7.72 -21.95 4.47
C ALA A 50 8.55 -21.33 5.59
N GLY A 51 9.88 -21.25 5.42
CA GLY A 51 10.78 -20.74 6.45
C GLY A 51 10.66 -19.24 6.67
N TRP A 52 10.52 -18.42 5.61
CA TRP A 52 10.33 -16.98 5.77
C TRP A 52 8.98 -16.66 6.41
N THR A 53 7.94 -17.42 6.08
CA THR A 53 6.63 -17.27 6.74
C THR A 53 6.67 -17.68 8.20
N ALA A 54 7.32 -18.78 8.55
CA ALA A 54 7.49 -19.15 9.95
C ALA A 54 8.17 -18.03 10.75
N ARG A 55 9.16 -17.35 10.17
CA ARG A 55 9.82 -16.19 10.81
C ARG A 55 8.94 -14.94 10.87
N MET A 56 8.05 -14.74 9.89
CA MET A 56 7.08 -13.64 9.92
C MET A 56 5.91 -13.90 10.89
N GLN A 57 5.62 -15.16 11.22
CA GLN A 57 4.61 -15.54 12.21
C GLN A 57 5.15 -15.54 13.65
N ASP A 58 6.47 -15.74 13.81
CA ASP A 58 7.12 -15.64 15.11
C ASP A 58 7.08 -14.20 15.63
N MET A 59 6.33 -13.95 16.71
CA MET A 59 6.17 -12.62 17.31
C MET A 59 7.49 -11.94 17.67
N SER A 60 8.53 -12.72 17.99
CA SER A 60 9.85 -12.18 18.34
C SER A 60 10.65 -11.73 17.12
N LEU A 61 10.35 -12.26 15.94
CA LEU A 61 11.10 -12.02 14.70
C LEU A 61 10.31 -11.20 13.67
N MET A 62 8.98 -11.23 13.72
CA MET A 62 8.06 -10.60 12.76
C MET A 62 8.47 -9.16 12.44
N GLY A 63 8.62 -8.32 13.48
CA GLY A 63 8.94 -6.91 13.30
C GLY A 63 10.28 -6.69 12.60
N GLN A 64 11.28 -7.52 12.88
CA GLN A 64 12.62 -7.42 12.28
C GLN A 64 12.62 -7.85 10.81
N VAL A 65 12.07 -9.04 10.53
CA VAL A 65 12.03 -9.61 9.17
C VAL A 65 11.17 -8.74 8.26
N ALA A 66 10.00 -8.31 8.72
CA ALA A 66 9.09 -7.56 7.88
C ALA A 66 9.56 -6.11 7.63
N THR A 67 10.22 -5.47 8.60
CA THR A 67 10.87 -4.16 8.40
C THR A 67 11.97 -4.21 7.33
N ARG A 68 12.72 -5.32 7.27
CA ARG A 68 13.77 -5.50 6.26
C ARG A 68 13.22 -5.95 4.92
N TYR A 69 12.21 -6.83 4.90
CA TYR A 69 11.63 -7.40 3.69
C TYR A 69 10.92 -6.35 2.83
N MET A 70 10.13 -5.47 3.44
CA MET A 70 9.32 -4.49 2.70
C MET A 70 10.11 -3.61 1.72
N PRO A 71 11.19 -2.91 2.12
CA PRO A 71 11.96 -2.09 1.18
C PRO A 71 12.62 -2.93 0.09
N LEU A 72 13.04 -4.18 0.39
CA LEU A 72 13.63 -5.10 -0.59
C LEU A 72 12.61 -5.52 -1.65
N TYR A 73 11.39 -5.87 -1.21
CA TYR A 73 10.31 -6.26 -2.12
C TYR A 73 9.85 -5.10 -2.99
N GLN A 74 9.71 -3.90 -2.41
CA GLN A 74 9.38 -2.69 -3.17
C GLN A 74 10.48 -2.34 -4.19
N ALA A 75 11.75 -2.46 -3.81
CA ALA A 75 12.87 -2.27 -4.74
C ALA A 75 12.86 -3.31 -5.86
N ALA A 76 12.58 -4.58 -5.55
CA ALA A 76 12.46 -5.63 -6.55
C ALA A 76 11.28 -5.42 -7.51
N LEU A 77 10.11 -5.05 -7.00
CA LEU A 77 8.96 -4.66 -7.83
C LEU A 77 9.29 -3.46 -8.72
N GLY A 78 9.98 -2.46 -8.20
CA GLY A 78 10.43 -1.30 -8.98
C GLY A 78 11.45 -1.66 -10.07
N LYS A 79 12.27 -2.70 -9.88
CA LYS A 79 13.16 -3.24 -10.94
C LYS A 79 12.37 -4.01 -12.00
N LYS A 80 11.41 -4.84 -11.59
CA LYS A 80 10.60 -5.68 -12.48
C LYS A 80 9.66 -4.83 -13.34
N ASN A 81 8.93 -3.94 -12.68
CA ASN A 81 7.96 -3.03 -13.28
C ASN A 81 8.45 -1.60 -13.01
N PRO A 82 9.47 -1.12 -13.76
CA PRO A 82 9.92 0.25 -13.62
C PRO A 82 8.75 1.18 -13.90
N ALA A 83 8.43 2.02 -12.91
CA ALA A 83 7.38 3.01 -13.05
C ALA A 83 7.57 3.77 -14.37
N PRO A 84 6.51 3.92 -15.18
CA PRO A 84 6.56 4.84 -16.30
C PRO A 84 6.97 6.22 -15.76
N ARG A 85 8.08 6.77 -16.25
CA ARG A 85 8.47 8.12 -15.86
C ARG A 85 7.55 9.10 -16.56
N VAL A 86 6.88 9.94 -15.77
CA VAL A 86 5.98 10.98 -16.27
C VAL A 86 6.49 12.36 -15.87
N GLY A 87 6.34 13.33 -16.77
CA GLY A 87 6.65 14.72 -16.47
C GLY A 87 5.65 15.34 -15.49
N PHE A 88 5.92 16.56 -15.03
CA PHE A 88 5.02 17.26 -14.11
C PHE A 88 3.64 17.49 -14.74
N GLU A 89 3.62 17.99 -15.99
CA GLU A 89 2.39 18.23 -16.75
C GLU A 89 1.59 16.96 -17.00
N ASP A 90 2.28 15.85 -17.25
CA ASP A 90 1.65 14.53 -17.40
C ASP A 90 1.01 14.07 -16.08
N TYR A 91 1.72 14.25 -14.96
CA TYR A 91 1.18 13.92 -13.64
C TYR A 91 -0.03 14.78 -13.26
N VAL A 92 -0.02 16.07 -13.61
CA VAL A 92 -1.17 16.96 -13.51
C VAL A 92 -2.33 16.46 -14.37
N ALA A 93 -2.07 16.08 -15.62
CA ALA A 93 -3.08 15.56 -16.53
C ALA A 93 -3.77 14.31 -15.96
N MET A 94 -2.97 13.35 -15.48
CA MET A 94 -3.46 12.12 -14.85
C MET A 94 -4.27 12.42 -13.58
N SER A 95 -3.76 13.30 -12.71
CA SER A 95 -4.42 13.69 -11.47
C SER A 95 -5.76 14.41 -11.72
N GLY A 96 -5.84 15.23 -12.77
CA GLY A 96 -7.06 15.94 -13.20
C GLY A 96 -8.16 15.01 -13.72
N CYS A 97 -7.81 13.81 -14.18
CA CYS A 97 -8.79 12.81 -14.64
C CYS A 97 -9.59 12.19 -13.50
N VAL A 98 -8.93 11.92 -12.35
CA VAL A 98 -9.53 11.21 -11.22
C VAL A 98 -10.88 11.80 -10.76
N PRO A 99 -11.03 13.12 -10.55
CA PRO A 99 -12.31 13.71 -10.13
C PRO A 99 -13.40 13.74 -11.22
N VAL A 100 -13.10 13.36 -12.47
CA VAL A 100 -14.06 13.42 -13.60
C VAL A 100 -14.45 12.03 -14.08
N ILE A 101 -13.47 11.15 -14.33
CA ILE A 101 -13.70 9.80 -14.86
C ILE A 101 -13.45 8.70 -13.82
N GLY A 102 -13.14 9.07 -12.58
CA GLY A 102 -12.83 8.15 -11.50
C GLY A 102 -11.41 7.57 -11.59
N TYR A 103 -11.00 6.91 -10.50
CA TYR A 103 -9.68 6.28 -10.39
C TYR A 103 -9.48 5.16 -11.44
N GLU A 104 -10.41 4.21 -11.50
CA GLU A 104 -10.38 3.10 -12.45
C GLU A 104 -10.43 3.58 -13.91
N GLY A 105 -11.23 4.62 -14.20
CA GLY A 105 -11.30 5.22 -15.53
C GLY A 105 -9.98 5.84 -15.97
N MET A 106 -9.26 6.48 -15.05
CA MET A 106 -7.92 7.03 -15.30
C MET A 106 -6.90 5.92 -15.59
N LEU A 107 -6.88 4.85 -14.77
CA LEU A 107 -5.99 3.70 -15.00
C LEU A 107 -6.24 3.06 -16.36
N ALA A 108 -7.51 2.84 -16.71
CA ALA A 108 -7.91 2.26 -17.99
C ALA A 108 -7.56 3.16 -19.17
N HIS A 109 -7.80 4.47 -19.06
CA HIS A 109 -7.49 5.45 -20.11
C HIS A 109 -5.99 5.49 -20.42
N TYR A 110 -5.15 5.56 -19.39
CA TYR A 110 -3.70 5.66 -19.54
C TYR A 110 -3.00 4.30 -19.69
N ARG A 111 -3.76 3.19 -19.62
CA ARG A 111 -3.24 1.81 -19.70
C ARG A 111 -2.13 1.56 -18.68
N ILE A 112 -2.30 2.09 -17.47
CA ILE A 112 -1.38 1.87 -16.36
C ILE A 112 -2.02 1.00 -15.29
N THR A 113 -1.19 0.28 -14.55
CA THR A 113 -1.64 -0.51 -13.40
C THR A 113 -1.78 0.38 -12.16
N GLN A 114 -2.53 -0.08 -11.16
CA GLN A 114 -2.56 0.56 -9.84
C GLN A 114 -1.14 0.72 -9.26
N ALA A 115 -0.27 -0.28 -9.46
CA ALA A 115 1.13 -0.22 -9.02
C ALA A 115 1.91 0.92 -9.70
N HIS A 116 1.74 1.09 -11.02
CA HIS A 116 2.34 2.21 -11.74
C HIS A 116 1.86 3.56 -11.18
N TRP A 117 0.55 3.70 -10.94
CA TRP A 117 0.02 4.93 -10.36
C TRP A 117 0.59 5.22 -8.97
N THR A 118 0.64 4.23 -8.08
CA THR A 118 1.20 4.40 -6.73
C THR A 118 2.66 4.84 -6.78
N GLN A 119 3.46 4.27 -7.69
CA GLN A 119 4.86 4.67 -7.87
C GLN A 119 4.98 6.11 -8.40
N ILE A 120 4.22 6.45 -9.45
CA ILE A 120 4.17 7.80 -10.04
C ILE A 120 3.77 8.84 -8.97
N ALA A 121 2.69 8.58 -8.24
CA ALA A 121 2.18 9.48 -7.21
C ALA A 121 3.16 9.61 -6.05
N SER A 122 3.79 8.51 -5.60
CA SER A 122 4.81 8.55 -4.55
C SER A 122 6.01 9.41 -4.95
N GLN A 123 6.47 9.30 -6.20
CA GLN A 123 7.57 10.11 -6.72
C GLN A 123 7.21 11.60 -6.67
N TRP A 124 6.05 11.99 -7.20
CA TRP A 124 5.65 13.40 -7.24
C TRP A 124 5.29 13.97 -5.87
N ASN A 125 4.72 13.17 -4.97
CA ASN A 125 4.44 13.59 -3.59
C ASN A 125 5.71 13.91 -2.79
N ALA A 126 6.87 13.33 -3.14
CA ALA A 126 8.16 13.69 -2.56
C ALA A 126 8.75 14.98 -3.18
N VAL A 127 8.49 15.20 -4.47
CA VAL A 127 9.07 16.30 -5.26
C VAL A 127 8.30 17.61 -5.09
N ILE A 128 6.96 17.59 -5.10
CA ILE A 128 6.13 18.81 -5.08
C ILE A 128 6.37 19.67 -3.83
N PRO A 129 6.38 19.13 -2.60
CA PRO A 129 6.56 19.95 -1.40
C PRO A 129 7.94 20.62 -1.30
N THR A 130 8.95 20.05 -1.97
CA THR A 130 10.34 20.50 -1.90
C THR A 130 10.75 21.44 -3.04
N ASN A 131 9.89 21.62 -4.05
CA ASN A 131 10.20 22.39 -5.25
C ASN A 131 9.12 23.46 -5.51
N PRO A 132 9.39 24.74 -5.18
CA PRO A 132 8.42 25.84 -5.32
C PRO A 132 7.86 26.02 -6.74
N GLN A 133 8.61 25.60 -7.76
CA GLN A 133 8.14 25.60 -9.16
C GLN A 133 6.87 24.77 -9.39
N TYR A 134 6.57 23.81 -8.50
CA TYR A 134 5.38 22.96 -8.58
C TYR A 134 4.27 23.37 -7.61
N ALA A 135 4.39 24.53 -6.94
CA ALA A 135 3.40 25.02 -5.98
C ALA A 135 1.99 25.20 -6.59
N GLN A 136 1.91 25.36 -7.92
CA GLN A 136 0.64 25.49 -8.65
C GLN A 136 -0.06 24.16 -8.94
N PHE A 137 0.51 23.01 -8.52
CA PHE A 137 -0.04 21.67 -8.80
C PHE A 137 -1.55 21.57 -8.58
N GLY A 138 -2.05 21.97 -7.39
CA GLY A 138 -3.47 21.87 -7.07
C GLY A 138 -4.37 22.69 -8.00
N MET A 139 -3.92 23.87 -8.44
CA MET A 139 -4.64 24.73 -9.38
C MET A 139 -4.68 24.10 -10.78
N LEU A 140 -3.55 23.60 -11.27
CA LEU A 140 -3.45 22.98 -12.59
C LEU A 140 -4.29 21.70 -12.69
N VAL A 141 -4.33 20.90 -11.63
CA VAL A 141 -5.21 19.71 -11.54
C VAL A 141 -6.68 20.11 -11.62
N GLN A 142 -7.09 21.18 -10.92
CA GLN A 142 -8.47 21.70 -11.01
C GLN A 142 -8.80 22.23 -12.41
N GLN A 143 -7.86 22.92 -13.06
CA GLN A 143 -8.03 23.43 -14.41
C GLN A 143 -8.21 22.29 -15.42
N GLU A 144 -7.40 21.24 -15.32
CA GLU A 144 -7.53 20.07 -16.18
C GLU A 144 -8.85 19.33 -15.93
N ALA A 145 -9.24 19.12 -14.67
CA ALA A 145 -10.52 18.51 -14.33
C ALA A 145 -11.70 19.32 -14.89
N ALA A 146 -11.64 20.66 -14.81
CA ALA A 146 -12.67 21.53 -15.40
C ALA A 146 -12.75 21.39 -16.92
N ARG A 147 -11.59 21.31 -17.60
CA ARG A 147 -11.52 21.10 -19.05
C ARG A 147 -12.14 19.76 -19.46
N ILE A 148 -11.87 18.67 -18.72
CA ILE A 148 -12.45 17.36 -19.02
C ILE A 148 -13.97 17.37 -18.78
N ARG A 149 -14.43 18.01 -17.70
CA ARG A 149 -15.87 18.15 -17.42
C ARG A 149 -16.61 18.96 -18.48
N ALA A 150 -15.93 19.92 -19.13
CA ALA A 150 -16.45 20.68 -20.26
C ALA A 150 -16.49 19.89 -21.58
N GLY A 151 -16.20 18.58 -21.57
CA GLY A 151 -16.19 17.71 -22.74
C GLY A 151 -14.83 17.56 -23.41
N GLY A 152 -13.75 18.10 -22.83
CA GLY A 152 -12.40 17.88 -23.33
C GLY A 152 -11.93 16.44 -23.08
N ALA A 153 -11.35 15.77 -24.09
CA ALA A 153 -10.72 14.47 -23.89
C ALA A 153 -9.49 14.60 -22.98
N PRO A 154 -9.20 13.65 -22.04
CA PRO A 154 -7.98 13.66 -21.23
C PRO A 154 -6.71 13.87 -22.07
N ARG A 155 -5.74 14.64 -21.54
CA ARG A 155 -4.49 14.88 -22.28
C ARG A 155 -3.70 13.58 -22.41
N PRO A 156 -3.04 13.34 -23.57
CA PRO A 156 -2.10 12.23 -23.71
C PRO A 156 -0.92 12.46 -22.78
N VAL A 157 -0.39 11.37 -22.21
CA VAL A 157 0.75 11.37 -21.29
C VAL A 157 1.97 10.80 -21.98
N ASN A 158 3.12 11.44 -21.80
CA ASN A 158 4.39 10.94 -22.30
C ASN A 158 5.11 10.07 -21.25
N PHE A 159 4.95 8.76 -21.37
CA PHE A 159 5.69 7.78 -20.59
C PHE A 159 7.12 7.66 -21.13
N GLY A 160 8.08 8.30 -20.47
CA GLY A 160 9.47 8.40 -20.92
C GLY A 160 10.09 9.78 -20.74
N ALA A 161 9.35 10.76 -20.21
CA ALA A 161 9.90 12.05 -19.84
C ALA A 161 11.09 11.89 -18.88
N PRO A 162 12.14 12.72 -18.99
CA PRO A 162 13.24 12.71 -18.02
C PRO A 162 12.67 12.94 -16.62
N ALA A 163 13.14 12.15 -15.65
CA ALA A 163 12.71 12.30 -14.27
C ALA A 163 12.95 13.76 -13.82
N PRO A 164 12.04 14.35 -13.02
CA PRO A 164 12.33 15.63 -12.40
C PRO A 164 13.67 15.53 -11.70
N ALA A 165 14.55 16.51 -11.94
CA ALA A 165 15.82 16.58 -11.24
C ALA A 165 15.52 16.55 -9.74
N GLN A 166 15.93 15.48 -9.06
CA GLN A 166 15.91 15.46 -7.61
C GLN A 166 16.76 16.65 -7.16
N ALA A 167 16.14 17.58 -6.43
CA ALA A 167 16.90 18.63 -5.77
C ALA A 167 18.01 17.96 -4.97
N ALA A 168 19.26 18.35 -5.22
CA ALA A 168 20.41 17.77 -4.55
C ALA A 168 20.17 17.80 -3.03
N PRO A 169 20.50 16.74 -2.29
CA PRO A 169 20.35 16.73 -0.84
C PRO A 169 21.09 17.94 -0.29
N ASN A 170 20.33 18.88 0.28
CA ASN A 170 20.86 20.14 0.79
C ASN A 170 21.87 19.81 1.90
N PRO A 171 23.19 20.01 1.71
CA PRO A 171 24.20 19.61 2.71
C PRO A 171 24.25 20.56 3.91
N TYR A 172 23.43 21.62 3.90
CA TYR A 172 23.33 22.59 4.98
C TYR A 172 21.95 22.49 5.63
N GLY A 173 21.90 21.78 6.76
CA GLY A 173 20.77 21.83 7.66
C GLY A 173 20.67 23.22 8.28
N TYR A 174 19.79 24.06 7.72
CA TYR A 174 19.39 25.31 8.38
C TYR A 174 18.15 25.05 9.23
N THR A 175 18.29 25.33 10.52
CA THR A 175 17.19 25.52 11.45
C THR A 175 16.34 26.70 10.99
N GLN A 176 15.07 26.43 10.71
CA GLN A 176 14.13 27.42 10.21
C GLN A 176 13.67 28.32 11.40
N PRO A 177 13.87 29.65 11.36
CA PRO A 177 13.26 30.54 12.34
C PRO A 177 11.76 30.73 12.02
N ALA A 178 10.95 30.81 13.08
CA ALA A 178 9.51 30.99 13.01
C ALA A 178 9.14 32.33 12.33
N ALA A 179 8.31 32.26 11.28
CA ALA A 179 7.76 33.43 10.61
C ALA A 179 6.33 33.74 11.13
N PRO A 180 6.02 35.01 11.47
CA PRO A 180 4.66 35.44 11.78
C PRO A 180 3.95 35.99 10.53
N GLY A 181 2.66 35.69 10.38
CA GLY A 181 1.77 36.42 9.46
C GLY A 181 0.90 35.53 8.58
N ALA A 182 -0.39 35.47 8.94
CA ALA A 182 -1.44 34.74 8.25
C ALA A 182 -1.87 35.39 6.93
N TYR A 183 -2.12 34.57 5.91
CA TYR A 183 -2.97 34.90 4.76
C TYR A 183 -4.14 33.91 4.70
N PRO A 184 -5.38 34.36 4.45
CA PRO A 184 -6.55 33.48 4.39
C PRO A 184 -6.55 32.68 3.08
N ALA A 185 -6.63 31.35 3.20
CA ALA A 185 -6.79 30.43 2.08
C ALA A 185 -8.27 30.34 1.64
N PRO A 186 -8.61 30.47 0.34
CA PRO A 186 -9.95 30.20 -0.15
C PRO A 186 -10.16 28.72 -0.50
N ASN A 187 -11.19 28.14 0.13
CA ASN A 187 -11.92 26.90 -0.18
C ASN A 187 -11.14 25.57 -0.36
N ALA A 188 -11.14 24.82 0.75
CA ALA A 188 -10.80 23.40 0.83
C ALA A 188 -11.87 22.52 0.17
N TRP A 189 -11.44 21.56 -0.64
CA TRP A 189 -12.21 20.37 -1.00
C TRP A 189 -12.38 19.47 0.23
N PRO A 190 -13.46 18.68 0.35
CA PRO A 190 -13.78 17.95 1.56
C PRO A 190 -12.77 16.83 1.81
N ALA A 191 -11.82 17.10 2.71
CA ALA A 191 -11.05 16.09 3.39
C ALA A 191 -11.98 15.37 4.38
N HIS A 192 -12.09 14.05 4.26
CA HIS A 192 -12.56 13.23 5.37
C HIS A 192 -11.61 13.45 6.55
N GLN A 193 -12.09 14.18 7.56
CA GLN A 193 -11.35 14.50 8.78
C GLN A 193 -11.18 13.24 9.63
N GLN A 194 -9.93 12.87 9.88
CA GLN A 194 -9.52 12.03 11.00
C GLN A 194 -8.68 12.93 11.94
N PRO A 195 -8.97 12.95 13.26
CA PRO A 195 -8.34 13.87 14.19
C PRO A 195 -6.88 13.51 14.44
N TYR A 196 -6.02 14.51 14.28
CA TYR A 196 -4.58 14.47 14.44
C TYR A 196 -4.22 14.57 15.92
N ASN A 197 -3.81 13.45 16.53
CA ASN A 197 -3.04 13.43 17.77
C ASN A 197 -1.73 12.69 17.52
N GLY A 198 -0.63 13.24 18.04
CA GLY A 198 0.74 12.93 17.64
C GLY A 198 1.11 11.44 17.72
N ALA A 199 1.41 10.86 16.55
CA ALA A 199 2.11 9.58 16.43
C ALA A 199 2.73 9.51 15.03
N GLN A 200 3.90 10.14 14.85
CA GLN A 200 4.65 10.10 13.58
C GLN A 200 5.27 8.71 13.28
N ALA A 201 4.86 7.68 14.01
CA ALA A 201 5.28 6.28 13.86
C ALA A 201 4.14 5.30 13.49
N SER A 202 2.87 5.72 13.46
CA SER A 202 1.71 4.84 13.27
C SER A 202 1.20 4.72 11.82
N ASN A 203 1.56 5.65 10.93
CA ASN A 203 1.13 5.60 9.52
C ASN A 203 1.81 4.49 8.70
N ILE A 204 2.95 3.96 9.18
CA ILE A 204 3.58 2.78 8.56
C ILE A 204 2.71 1.54 8.80
N GLY A 205 2.10 1.39 9.99
CA GLY A 205 1.36 0.18 10.37
C GLY A 205 0.05 -0.07 9.61
N ALA A 206 -0.71 0.97 9.25
CA ALA A 206 -1.98 0.82 8.53
C ALA A 206 -1.78 0.50 7.03
N GLN A 207 -0.75 1.07 6.40
CA GLN A 207 -0.35 0.71 5.02
C GLN A 207 0.37 -0.66 4.99
N PHE A 208 1.09 -1.00 6.06
CA PHE A 208 1.71 -2.31 6.25
C PHE A 208 0.66 -3.42 6.40
N GLY A 209 -0.48 -3.16 7.05
CA GLY A 209 -1.61 -4.09 7.09
C GLY A 209 -2.20 -4.41 5.72
N SER A 210 -2.34 -3.43 4.82
CA SER A 210 -2.82 -3.65 3.45
C SER A 210 -1.77 -4.26 2.52
N ALA A 211 -0.48 -3.95 2.73
CA ALA A 211 0.61 -4.58 1.99
C ALA A 211 0.87 -6.01 2.48
N ILE A 212 0.66 -6.30 3.76
CA ILE A 212 0.59 -7.65 4.33
C ILE A 212 -0.68 -8.36 3.89
N ALA A 213 -1.80 -7.68 3.63
CA ALA A 213 -2.99 -8.29 3.04
C ALA A 213 -2.81 -8.62 1.55
N ALA A 214 -1.96 -7.88 0.81
CA ALA A 214 -1.58 -8.19 -0.58
C ALA A 214 -0.44 -9.24 -0.65
N PHE A 215 0.48 -9.21 0.31
CA PHE A 215 1.47 -10.27 0.55
C PHE A 215 0.77 -11.55 1.04
N GLY A 216 -0.27 -11.39 1.84
CA GLY A 216 -1.13 -12.40 2.43
C GLY A 216 -2.34 -12.77 1.58
N SER A 217 -2.58 -12.21 0.40
CA SER A 217 -3.57 -12.77 -0.53
C SER A 217 -2.96 -13.87 -1.39
N ALA A 218 -1.65 -13.81 -1.66
CA ALA A 218 -0.86 -14.90 -2.23
C ALA A 218 -0.37 -15.91 -1.17
N PHE A 219 -0.11 -15.48 0.07
CA PHE A 219 0.23 -16.36 1.18
C PHE A 219 -0.99 -16.90 1.96
N GLY A 220 -2.12 -16.19 1.89
CA GLY A 220 -3.31 -16.47 2.69
C GLY A 220 -4.20 -17.57 2.15
N SER A 221 -4.05 -18.01 0.89
CA SER A 221 -4.76 -19.21 0.44
C SER A 221 -4.25 -20.49 1.12
N LEU A 222 -2.99 -20.49 1.61
CA LEU A 222 -2.38 -21.62 2.33
C LEU A 222 -2.44 -21.46 3.87
N VAL A 223 -2.57 -20.23 4.38
CA VAL A 223 -2.63 -19.93 5.83
C VAL A 223 -4.08 -19.76 6.35
N ASN A 224 -5.05 -19.36 5.49
CA ASN A 224 -6.47 -19.34 5.88
C ASN A 224 -7.02 -20.73 6.25
N SER A 225 -6.32 -21.81 5.92
CA SER A 225 -6.75 -23.17 6.27
C SER A 225 -6.28 -23.65 7.65
N ALA A 226 -5.47 -22.88 8.41
CA ALA A 226 -4.87 -23.41 9.64
C ALA A 226 -4.95 -22.53 10.91
N VAL A 227 -5.19 -21.22 10.83
CA VAL A 227 -5.38 -20.39 12.04
C VAL A 227 -6.46 -19.34 11.77
N GLY A 228 -7.54 -19.35 12.54
CA GLY A 228 -8.71 -18.48 12.37
C GLY A 228 -8.37 -17.00 12.51
N ALA A 229 -8.04 -16.35 11.40
CA ALA A 229 -7.85 -14.91 11.32
C ALA A 229 -9.19 -14.22 11.02
N TYR A 230 -9.45 -13.11 11.70
CA TYR A 230 -10.59 -12.23 11.46
C TYR A 230 -10.54 -11.65 10.04
N SER A 231 -11.34 -12.18 9.11
CA SER A 231 -11.48 -11.67 7.74
C SER A 231 -12.78 -10.90 7.57
N ILE A 232 -12.78 -9.86 6.72
CA ILE A 232 -14.01 -9.13 6.35
C ILE A 232 -15.00 -10.13 5.73
N GLY A 233 -16.24 -10.13 6.20
CA GLY A 233 -17.28 -11.10 5.84
C GLY A 233 -17.33 -12.34 6.74
N ALA A 234 -16.37 -12.54 7.65
CA ALA A 234 -16.39 -13.68 8.55
C ALA A 234 -17.53 -13.57 9.59
N PRO A 235 -18.27 -14.65 9.85
CA PRO A 235 -19.22 -14.71 10.94
C PRO A 235 -18.48 -14.76 12.29
N VAL A 236 -18.92 -13.92 13.23
CA VAL A 236 -18.33 -13.81 14.57
C VAL A 236 -19.41 -13.76 15.65
N MET A 237 -19.01 -14.06 16.88
CA MET A 237 -19.79 -13.84 18.10
C MET A 237 -19.13 -12.73 18.92
N VAL A 238 -19.88 -11.69 19.24
CA VAL A 238 -19.46 -10.56 20.07
C VAL A 238 -19.99 -10.72 21.48
N GLN A 239 -19.12 -10.76 22.48
CA GLN A 239 -19.51 -10.74 23.89
C GLN A 239 -19.76 -9.30 24.35
N TRP A 240 -20.94 -9.04 24.92
CA TRP A 240 -21.30 -7.71 25.43
C TRP A 240 -21.15 -7.64 26.96
N SER A 241 -21.32 -6.45 27.53
CA SER A 241 -21.18 -6.21 28.98
C SER A 241 -22.24 -6.92 29.83
N ASP A 242 -23.33 -7.37 29.23
CA ASP A 242 -24.35 -8.20 29.86
C ASP A 242 -23.95 -9.69 29.97
N GLY A 243 -22.78 -10.06 29.44
CA GLY A 243 -22.27 -11.42 29.41
C GLY A 243 -22.83 -12.27 28.26
N ASN A 244 -23.81 -11.78 27.51
CA ASN A 244 -24.38 -12.47 26.37
C ASN A 244 -23.49 -12.32 25.13
N ARG A 245 -23.63 -13.27 24.19
CA ARG A 245 -22.93 -13.25 22.91
C ARG A 245 -23.91 -13.05 21.76
N TYR A 246 -23.59 -12.11 20.89
CA TYR A 246 -24.43 -11.73 19.77
C TYR A 246 -23.74 -12.04 18.43
N PRO A 247 -24.43 -12.68 17.47
CA PRO A 247 -23.85 -12.97 16.18
C PRO A 247 -23.72 -11.70 15.33
N GLY A 248 -22.63 -11.60 14.58
CA GLY A 248 -22.42 -10.52 13.61
C GLY A 248 -21.45 -10.93 12.51
N THR A 249 -21.16 -10.00 11.61
CA THR A 249 -20.23 -10.18 10.49
C THR A 249 -19.21 -9.06 10.48
N ILE A 250 -17.93 -9.38 10.26
CA ILE A 250 -16.88 -8.37 10.22
C ILE A 250 -17.04 -7.52 8.96
N ALA A 251 -17.30 -6.22 9.12
CA ALA A 251 -17.39 -5.26 8.04
C ALA A 251 -16.04 -4.58 7.74
N GLN A 252 -15.25 -4.28 8.78
CA GLN A 252 -13.92 -3.65 8.67
C GLN A 252 -13.00 -4.08 9.82
N VAL A 253 -11.69 -3.96 9.60
CA VAL A 253 -10.64 -4.27 10.60
C VAL A 253 -9.77 -3.03 10.78
N HIS A 254 -9.57 -2.57 12.01
CA HIS A 254 -8.73 -1.42 12.32
C HIS A 254 -8.03 -1.58 13.67
N ALA A 255 -6.71 -1.82 13.62
CA ALA A 255 -5.77 -1.81 14.75
C ALA A 255 -6.36 -2.20 16.14
N GLY A 256 -6.71 -3.47 16.31
CA GLY A 256 -7.22 -4.02 17.59
C GLY A 256 -8.73 -3.83 17.81
N GLN A 257 -9.44 -3.24 16.85
CA GLN A 257 -10.89 -3.16 16.81
C GLN A 257 -11.43 -3.72 15.49
N LEU A 258 -12.63 -4.30 15.56
CA LEU A 258 -13.36 -4.87 14.44
C LEU A 258 -14.70 -4.13 14.31
N GLN A 259 -15.02 -3.63 13.13
CA GLN A 259 -16.36 -3.11 12.86
C GLN A 259 -17.26 -4.29 12.54
N ILE A 260 -18.25 -4.55 13.40
CA ILE A 260 -19.17 -5.67 13.26
C ILE A 260 -20.52 -5.16 12.77
N GLY A 261 -21.02 -5.75 11.68
CA GLY A 261 -22.39 -5.61 11.22
C GLY A 261 -23.28 -6.65 11.88
N PHE A 262 -24.29 -6.19 12.61
CA PHE A 262 -25.28 -7.04 13.25
C PHE A 262 -26.50 -7.26 12.33
N PRO A 263 -27.31 -8.32 12.56
CA PRO A 263 -28.50 -8.61 11.76
C PRO A 263 -29.55 -7.50 11.75
N ASP A 264 -29.52 -6.59 12.72
CA ASP A 264 -30.39 -5.42 12.81
C ASP A 264 -29.91 -4.23 11.95
N GLY A 265 -28.81 -4.40 11.20
CA GLY A 265 -28.23 -3.39 10.34
C GLY A 265 -27.28 -2.42 11.04
N ARG A 266 -27.04 -2.56 12.35
CA ARG A 266 -26.10 -1.70 13.07
C ARG A 266 -24.66 -2.09 12.78
N LEU A 267 -23.80 -1.08 12.63
CA LEU A 267 -22.35 -1.22 12.57
C LEU A 267 -21.73 -0.72 13.88
N VAL A 268 -20.98 -1.56 14.58
CA VAL A 268 -20.35 -1.20 15.87
C VAL A 268 -18.88 -1.60 15.86
N TRP A 269 -17.99 -0.70 16.28
CA TRP A 269 -16.59 -1.02 16.54
C TRP A 269 -16.46 -1.73 17.88
N VAL A 270 -15.92 -2.94 17.84
CA VAL A 270 -15.76 -3.82 19.00
C VAL A 270 -14.27 -4.16 19.16
N PRO A 271 -13.68 -4.01 20.36
CA PRO A 271 -12.32 -4.48 20.62
C PRO A 271 -12.18 -5.97 20.34
N GLU A 272 -11.08 -6.38 19.71
CA GLU A 272 -10.84 -7.75 19.25
C GLU A 272 -11.00 -8.80 20.35
N GLN A 273 -10.63 -8.46 21.59
CA GLN A 273 -10.75 -9.34 22.76
C GLN A 273 -12.19 -9.76 23.12
N TYR A 274 -13.21 -9.05 22.62
CA TYR A 274 -14.61 -9.38 22.83
C TYR A 274 -15.25 -10.11 21.64
N VAL A 275 -14.46 -10.40 20.59
CA VAL A 275 -14.93 -11.09 19.40
C VAL A 275 -14.37 -12.51 19.40
N THR A 276 -15.17 -13.48 18.96
CA THR A 276 -14.76 -14.87 18.76
C THR A 276 -15.28 -15.35 17.42
N LEU A 277 -14.45 -16.08 16.66
CA LEU A 277 -14.89 -16.69 15.39
C LEU A 277 -15.93 -17.79 15.68
N ARG A 278 -16.95 -17.86 14.83
CA ARG A 278 -17.99 -18.89 14.90
C ARG A 278 -17.55 -20.19 14.22
#